data_AF-A0A8X6I2X6-F1
#
_entry.id   AF-A0A8X6I2X6-F1
#
_cell.length_a   1.000
_cell.length_b   1.000
_cell.length_c   1.000
_cell.angle_alpha   90.00
_cell.angle_beta   90.00
_cell.angle_gamma   90.00
#
_symmetry.space_group_name_H-M   'P 1'
#
loop_
_entity.id
_entity.type
_entity.pdbx_description
1 polymer ?
#
loop_
_entity_poly.entity_id
_entity_poly.type
_entity_poly.pdbx_seq_one_letter_code
_entity_poly.pdbx_strand_id
1 'polypeptide(L)'
;DVYCIPLSSVHVIGHSLGAHVAGYAGQRLNKLGRITGLDPAEPYFQYTLEEVRLDPSDANFVDVIHTDGGSFITGGKFDFCTRIFSNKTSF
;
A
#
# COMPACT_ATOMS: atom_id res chain seq x y z
N ASP A 1 -18.24 -1.31 -18.56
CA ASP A 1 -17.12 -0.52 -19.13
C ASP A 1 -17.64 0.51 -20.12
N VAL A 2 -17.96 1.72 -19.63
CA VAL A 2 -18.56 2.80 -20.44
C VAL A 2 -17.49 3.59 -21.22
N TYR A 3 -16.24 3.48 -20.77
CA TYR A 3 -15.05 4.00 -21.44
C TYR A 3 -14.02 2.86 -21.43
N CYS A 4 -13.43 2.52 -22.58
CA CYS A 4 -12.48 1.42 -22.74
C CYS A 4 -11.11 1.75 -22.11
N ILE A 5 -11.07 2.04 -20.82
CA ILE A 5 -9.85 2.35 -20.07
C ILE A 5 -9.33 1.04 -19.45
N PRO A 6 -8.13 0.58 -19.83
CA PRO A 6 -7.56 -0.62 -19.25
C PRO A 6 -7.14 -0.36 -17.80
N LEU A 7 -7.41 -1.30 -16.89
CA LEU A 7 -7.02 -1.16 -15.48
C LEU A 7 -5.50 -1.09 -15.28
N SER A 8 -4.73 -1.65 -16.22
CA SER A 8 -3.28 -1.53 -16.25
C SER A 8 -2.76 -0.11 -16.49
N SER A 9 -3.59 0.81 -17.01
CA SER A 9 -3.22 2.23 -17.14
C SER A 9 -3.65 3.08 -15.94
N VAL A 10 -4.21 2.48 -14.89
CA VAL A 10 -4.66 3.18 -13.69
C VAL A 10 -3.57 3.15 -12.63
N HIS A 11 -3.25 4.33 -12.09
CA HIS A 11 -2.37 4.53 -10.94
C HIS A 11 -3.16 5.16 -9.79
N VAL A 12 -3.22 4.47 -8.66
CA VAL A 12 -3.88 4.96 -7.45
C VAL A 12 -2.83 5.39 -6.43
N ILE A 13 -3.02 6.57 -5.82
CA ILE A 13 -2.16 7.09 -4.77
C ILE A 13 -3.01 7.22 -3.51
N GLY A 14 -2.61 6.56 -2.44
CA GLY A 14 -3.32 6.56 -1.16
C GLY A 14 -2.42 7.01 -0.03
N HIS A 15 -2.87 7.97 0.77
CA HIS A 15 -2.14 8.48 1.94
C HIS A 15 -2.75 7.98 3.25
N SER A 16 -1.93 7.59 4.23
CA SER A 16 -2.39 7.09 5.53
C SER A 16 -3.38 5.92 5.35
N LEU A 17 -4.58 6.00 5.92
CA LEU A 17 -5.66 5.03 5.71
C LEU A 17 -6.02 4.84 4.22
N GLY A 18 -5.86 5.89 3.40
CA GLY A 18 -6.11 5.84 1.97
C GLY A 18 -5.21 4.85 1.22
N ALA A 19 -4.02 4.52 1.76
CA ALA A 19 -3.16 3.49 1.19
C ALA A 19 -3.82 2.11 1.22
N HIS A 20 -4.50 1.77 2.32
CA HIS A 20 -5.25 0.52 2.45
C HIS A 20 -6.53 0.53 1.60
N VAL A 21 -7.20 1.68 1.49
CA VAL A 21 -8.34 1.85 0.57
C VAL A 21 -7.91 1.57 -0.88
N ALA A 22 -6.72 2.02 -1.28
CA ALA A 22 -6.16 1.72 -2.59
C ALA A 22 -5.89 0.22 -2.79
N GLY A 23 -5.34 -0.46 -1.77
CA GLY A 23 -5.15 -1.92 -1.79
C GLY A 23 -6.47 -2.68 -1.96
N TYR A 24 -7.47 -2.33 -1.16
CA TYR A 24 -8.83 -2.88 -1.26
C TYR A 24 -9.50 -2.66 -2.63
N ALA A 25 -9.21 -1.53 -3.28
CA ALA A 25 -9.66 -1.30 -4.65
C ALA A 25 -8.93 -2.22 -5.64
N GLY A 26 -7.61 -2.38 -5.49
CA GLY A 26 -6.79 -3.28 -6.30
C GLY A 26 -7.24 -4.75 -6.25
N GLN A 27 -7.54 -5.24 -5.05
CA GLN A 27 -8.07 -6.59 -4.82
C GLN A 27 -9.41 -6.81 -5.52
N ARG A 28 -10.33 -5.84 -5.44
CA ARG A 28 -11.67 -5.92 -6.05
C ARG A 28 -11.65 -5.76 -7.57
N LEU A 29 -10.68 -5.02 -8.10
CA LEU A 29 -10.57 -4.71 -9.51
C LEU A 29 -9.67 -5.70 -10.27
N ASN A 30 -9.18 -6.77 -9.63
CA ASN A 30 -8.36 -7.81 -10.25
C ASN A 30 -7.16 -7.25 -11.03
N LYS A 31 -6.27 -6.56 -10.30
CA LYS A 31 -4.97 -5.96 -10.71
C LYS A 31 -5.04 -4.61 -11.42
N LEU A 32 -4.83 -3.57 -10.62
CA LEU A 32 -4.51 -2.23 -11.10
C LEU A 32 -3.09 -2.15 -11.69
N GLY A 33 -2.84 -1.14 -12.51
CA GLY A 33 -1.52 -0.85 -13.05
C GLY A 33 -0.49 -0.54 -11.96
N ARG A 34 -0.82 0.41 -11.08
CA ARG A 34 0.08 0.82 -9.99
C ARG A 34 -0.68 1.31 -8.76
N ILE A 35 -0.14 1.03 -7.57
CA ILE A 35 -0.55 1.67 -6.32
C ILE A 35 0.66 2.31 -5.64
N THR A 36 0.54 3.57 -5.23
CA THR A 36 1.52 4.22 -4.34
C THR A 36 0.89 4.45 -2.96
N GLY A 37 1.47 3.84 -1.93
CA GLY A 37 1.13 4.10 -0.54
C GLY A 37 2.01 5.19 0.04
N LEU A 38 1.44 6.30 0.48
CA LEU A 38 2.13 7.37 1.20
C LEU A 38 1.82 7.21 2.68
N ASP A 39 2.81 6.71 3.43
CA ASP A 39 2.77 6.54 4.87
C ASP A 39 1.55 5.74 5.36
N PRO A 40 1.41 4.46 4.95
CA PRO A 40 0.22 3.67 5.29
C PRO A 40 -0.02 3.60 6.81
N ALA A 41 -1.27 3.62 7.22
CA ALA A 41 -1.62 3.60 8.64
C ALA A 41 -1.23 2.27 9.30
N GLU A 42 -0.38 2.32 10.33
CA GLU A 42 0.02 1.13 11.09
C GLU A 42 -1.09 0.54 11.99
N PRO A 43 -1.82 1.32 12.81
CA PRO A 43 -2.76 0.75 13.78
C PRO A 43 -3.90 0.02 13.07
N TYR A 44 -4.21 -1.19 13.55
CA TYR A 44 -5.22 -2.11 13.01
C TYR A 44 -4.89 -2.81 11.68
N PHE A 45 -3.77 -2.49 11.03
CA PHE A 45 -3.34 -3.12 9.77
C PHE A 45 -2.07 -3.96 9.93
N GLN A 46 -1.24 -3.65 10.91
CA GLN A 46 -0.05 -4.46 11.23
C GLN A 46 -0.43 -5.88 11.65
N TYR A 47 0.31 -6.89 11.16
CA TYR A 47 0.07 -8.32 11.42
C TYR A 47 -1.30 -8.86 10.98
N THR A 48 -2.01 -8.13 10.11
CA THR A 48 -3.27 -8.59 9.53
C THR A 48 -3.04 -9.38 8.23
N LEU A 49 -4.05 -10.14 7.84
CA LEU A 49 -4.06 -10.86 6.56
C LEU A 49 -3.91 -9.89 5.39
N GLU A 50 -3.36 -10.37 4.28
CA GLU A 50 -3.15 -9.60 3.05
C GLU A 50 -4.45 -8.93 2.55
N GLU A 51 -5.59 -9.58 2.76
CA GLU A 51 -6.92 -9.06 2.43
C GLU A 51 -7.32 -7.80 3.22
N VAL A 52 -6.64 -7.49 4.33
CA VAL A 52 -7.01 -6.40 5.24
C VAL A 52 -6.13 -5.17 5.04
N ARG A 53 -4.96 -5.31 4.41
CA ARG A 53 -3.94 -4.27 4.28
C ARG A 53 -3.53 -4.05 2.83
N LEU A 54 -2.65 -3.07 2.62
CA LEU A 54 -2.01 -2.88 1.32
C LEU A 54 -0.95 -3.99 1.16
N ASP A 55 -0.97 -4.64 0.01
CA ASP A 55 -0.11 -5.78 -0.29
C ASP A 55 0.45 -5.69 -1.73
N PRO A 56 1.66 -6.20 -2.01
CA PRO A 56 2.19 -6.24 -3.37
C PRO A 56 1.31 -6.96 -4.39
N SER A 57 0.41 -7.85 -3.96
CA SER A 57 -0.54 -8.55 -4.83
C SER A 57 -1.68 -7.66 -5.37
N ASP A 58 -1.89 -6.48 -4.78
CA ASP A 58 -3.03 -5.60 -5.09
C ASP A 58 -2.92 -4.89 -6.45
N ALA A 59 -1.71 -4.80 -7.02
CA ALA A 59 -1.45 -4.19 -8.33
C ALA A 59 -0.25 -4.83 -9.04
N ASN A 60 -0.04 -4.51 -10.31
CA ASN A 60 1.15 -4.94 -11.04
C ASN A 60 2.44 -4.32 -10.45
N PHE A 61 2.33 -3.13 -9.87
CA PHE A 61 3.40 -2.48 -9.16
C PHE A 61 2.86 -1.74 -7.94
N VAL A 62 3.44 -2.02 -6.77
CA VAL A 62 3.13 -1.33 -5.52
C VAL A 62 4.40 -0.69 -5.00
N ASP A 63 4.37 0.61 -4.76
CA ASP A 63 5.45 1.35 -4.11
C ASP A 63 4.93 2.07 -2.86
N VAL A 64 5.71 2.03 -1.78
CA VAL A 64 5.32 2.64 -0.50
C VAL A 64 6.43 3.57 -0.03
N ILE A 65 6.04 4.74 0.46
CA ILE A 65 6.93 5.74 1.05
C ILE A 65 6.55 5.89 2.52
N HIS A 66 7.46 5.63 3.44
CA HIS A 66 7.26 5.86 4.88
C HIS A 66 7.87 7.19 5.28
N THR A 67 7.08 8.02 5.96
CA THR A 67 7.51 9.33 6.46
C THR A 67 7.34 9.46 7.96
N ASP A 68 6.44 8.68 8.57
CA ASP A 68 6.17 8.64 10.02
C ASP A 68 6.26 7.19 10.55
N GLY A 69 7.29 6.45 10.12
CA GLY A 69 7.54 5.05 10.52
C GLY A 69 8.08 4.88 11.95
N GLY A 70 7.77 5.80 12.87
CA GLY A 70 8.13 5.65 14.27
C GLY A 70 7.12 4.74 14.98
N SER A 71 7.58 3.65 15.62
CA SER A 71 6.68 2.74 16.35
C SER A 71 5.77 3.51 17.31
N PHE A 72 4.46 3.46 17.09
CA PHE A 72 3.48 4.03 18.02
C PHE A 72 3.48 3.32 19.38
N ILE A 73 4.03 2.11 19.48
CA ILE A 73 4.07 1.30 20.70
C ILE A 73 5.48 0.72 20.92
N THR A 74 6.27 1.34 21.79
CA THR A 74 7.53 0.83 22.39
C THR A 74 8.72 0.54 21.44
N GLY A 75 9.56 1.55 21.21
CA GLY A 75 11.03 1.40 21.21
C GLY A 75 11.71 0.46 20.20
N GLY A 76 11.11 0.13 19.05
CA GLY A 76 11.67 -0.80 18.06
C GLY A 76 11.98 -0.17 16.71
N LYS A 77 13.28 0.00 16.39
CA LYS A 77 13.88 0.32 15.08
C LYS A 77 13.23 1.46 14.26
N PHE A 78 13.91 2.60 14.32
CA PHE A 78 13.88 3.69 13.34
C PHE A 78 13.89 3.18 11.89
N ASP A 79 12.90 3.57 11.09
CA ASP A 79 13.04 3.65 9.62
C ASP A 79 12.61 5.05 9.15
N PHE A 80 13.44 6.05 9.43
CA PHE A 80 13.48 7.29 8.65
C PHE A 80 14.37 7.02 7.42
N CYS A 81 13.77 6.54 6.34
CA CYS A 81 14.44 6.46 5.04
C CYS A 81 13.38 6.26 3.95
N THR A 82 13.38 7.10 2.93
CA THR A 82 12.61 6.90 1.69
C THR A 82 12.97 5.54 1.08
N ARG A 83 12.18 4.51 1.39
CA ARG A 83 12.46 3.13 1.02
C ARG A 83 11.35 2.65 0.10
N ILE A 84 11.60 2.78 -1.20
CA ILE A 84 10.76 2.19 -2.25
C ILE A 84 10.92 0.67 -2.14
N PHE A 85 10.02 0.02 -1.41
CA PHE A 85 9.97 -1.43 -1.38
C PHE A 85 9.23 -1.92 -2.61
N SER A 86 9.99 -2.30 -3.64
CA SER A 86 9.52 -3.31 -4.58
C SER A 86 9.95 -4.67 -4.01
N ASN A 87 8.97 -5.39 -3.47
CA ASN A 87 9.00 -6.86 -3.37
C ASN A 87 9.76 -7.54 -2.21
N LYS A 88 9.87 -6.96 -1.00
CA LYS A 88 10.21 -7.72 0.24
C LYS A 88 10.17 -6.84 1.49
N THR A 89 8.99 -6.66 2.07
CA THR A 89 8.79 -6.44 3.51
C THR A 89 7.30 -6.48 3.75
N SER A 90 6.82 -7.59 4.34
CA SER A 90 5.56 -7.57 5.08
C SER A 90 5.76 -6.66 6.29
N PHE A 91 4.78 -5.81 6.55
CA PHE A 91 4.67 -5.01 7.77
C PHE A 91 4.34 -5.89 8.98
#